data_AF-A0A729RVT9-F1
#
_entry.id   AF-A0A729RVT9-F1
#
_cell.length_a   1.000
_cell.length_b   1.000
_cell.length_c   1.000
_cell.angle_alpha   90.00
_cell.angle_beta   90.00
_cell.angle_gamma   90.00
#
_symmetry.space_group_name_H-M   'P 1'
#
loop_
_entity.id
_entity.type
_entity.pdbx_description
1 polymer ?
#
loop_
_entity_poly.entity_id
_entity_poly.type
_entity_poly.pdbx_seq_one_letter_code
_entity_poly.pdbx_strand_id
1 'polypeptide(L)'
;MSRPRKIYDNSELVQIMKGYSYLNQLTNEGQKIISDAIDSVLSSSRNKVSKKVIFKMVCKIESLSTSEVESFLNFEKQFKGEKKLAKSSIYNYRNIAHRAAVELLEAYNHGVMIKYTLNGDARNLTSDETNKLKQMLHDGTSLMRIKAYINSL
;
A
#
# COMPACT_ATOMS: atom_id res chain seq x y z
N MET A 1 -28.39 -12.45 17.22
CA MET A 1 -27.91 -11.05 17.18
C MET A 1 -26.48 -11.02 16.67
N SER A 2 -26.24 -10.46 15.48
CA SER A 2 -24.88 -10.33 14.94
C SER A 2 -24.15 -9.20 15.67
N ARG A 3 -23.02 -9.51 16.31
CA ARG A 3 -22.15 -8.50 16.94
C ARG A 3 -21.80 -7.44 15.88
N PRO A 4 -21.88 -6.13 16.20
CA PRO A 4 -21.47 -5.09 15.26
C PRO A 4 -20.02 -5.37 14.87
N ARG A 5 -19.77 -5.52 13.57
CA ARG A 5 -18.41 -5.78 13.09
C ARG A 5 -17.57 -4.55 13.43
N LYS A 6 -16.57 -4.73 14.30
CA LYS A 6 -15.57 -3.70 14.60
C LYS A 6 -15.02 -3.15 13.29
N ILE A 7 -15.32 -1.89 13.02
CA ILE A 7 -14.66 -1.07 12.01
C ILE A 7 -13.38 -0.57 12.67
N TYR A 8 -12.26 -0.72 11.97
CA TYR A 8 -10.99 -0.18 12.44
C TYR A 8 -10.75 1.17 11.78
N ASP A 9 -10.40 2.16 12.60
CA ASP A 9 -9.97 3.49 12.17
C ASP A 9 -8.46 3.46 11.92
N ASN A 10 -8.09 3.71 10.67
CA ASN A 10 -6.73 3.69 10.13
C ASN A 10 -6.26 5.10 9.76
N SER A 11 -7.01 6.15 10.11
CA SER A 11 -6.72 7.54 9.72
C SER A 11 -5.32 8.01 10.13
N GLU A 12 -4.87 7.68 11.35
CA GLU A 12 -3.54 8.03 11.84
C GLU A 12 -2.42 7.43 10.97
N LEU A 13 -2.52 6.13 10.67
CA LEU A 13 -1.54 5.48 9.80
C LEU A 13 -1.61 6.02 8.37
N VAL A 14 -2.80 6.36 7.86
CA VAL A 14 -2.95 7.01 6.54
C VAL A 14 -2.20 8.35 6.51
N GLN A 15 -2.29 9.15 7.58
CA GLN A 15 -1.52 10.41 7.68
C GLN A 15 -0.01 10.15 7.75
N ILE A 16 0.43 9.18 8.55
CA ILE A 16 1.84 8.77 8.60
C ILE A 16 2.30 8.32 7.21
N MET A 17 1.49 7.56 6.48
CA MET A 17 1.84 6.99 5.18
C MET A 17 1.52 7.91 4.00
N LYS A 18 1.15 9.18 4.24
CA LYS A 18 0.83 10.15 3.19
C LYS A 18 2.01 10.34 2.24
N GLY A 19 1.73 10.27 0.93
CA GLY A 19 2.74 10.36 -0.13
C GLY A 19 3.43 9.04 -0.51
N TYR A 20 3.20 7.96 0.24
CA TYR A 20 3.74 6.64 -0.08
C TYR A 20 2.79 5.86 -1.01
N SER A 21 3.34 5.23 -2.04
CA SER A 21 2.55 4.54 -3.08
C SER A 21 3.16 3.24 -3.58
N TYR A 22 4.43 2.98 -3.25
CA TYR A 22 5.16 1.80 -3.68
C TYR A 22 5.72 1.00 -2.51
N LEU A 23 5.60 -0.32 -2.60
CA LEU A 23 5.99 -1.23 -1.51
C LEU A 23 7.48 -1.12 -1.15
N ASN A 24 8.34 -0.83 -2.12
CA ASN A 24 9.78 -0.63 -1.91
C ASN A 24 10.13 0.67 -1.17
N GLN A 25 9.14 1.53 -0.87
CA GLN A 25 9.32 2.68 0.02
C GLN A 25 9.16 2.28 1.50
N LEU A 26 8.69 1.05 1.79
CA LEU A 26 8.80 0.46 3.12
C LEU A 26 10.19 -0.12 3.35
N THR A 27 10.66 -0.02 4.59
CA THR A 27 11.83 -0.77 5.06
C THR A 27 11.58 -2.27 5.02
N ASN A 28 12.64 -3.06 5.21
CA ASN A 28 12.49 -4.51 5.31
C ASN A 28 11.56 -4.91 6.46
N GLU A 29 11.64 -4.20 7.59
CA GLU A 29 10.77 -4.34 8.75
C GLU A 29 9.31 -4.05 8.39
N GLY A 30 9.03 -2.93 7.72
CA GLY A 30 7.67 -2.59 7.26
C GLY A 30 7.11 -3.62 6.29
N GLN A 31 7.92 -4.12 5.36
CA GLN A 31 7.52 -5.18 4.43
C GLN A 31 7.30 -6.51 5.15
N LYS A 32 8.10 -6.81 6.18
CA LYS A 32 7.96 -8.00 7.01
C LYS A 32 6.64 -7.99 7.78
N ILE A 33 6.26 -6.87 8.40
CA ILE A 33 4.98 -6.72 9.09
C ILE A 33 3.79 -7.05 8.17
N ILE A 34 3.79 -6.53 6.93
CA ILE A 34 2.75 -6.86 5.94
C ILE A 34 2.76 -8.36 5.59
N SER A 35 3.95 -8.97 5.52
CA SER A 35 4.09 -10.39 5.22
C SER A 35 3.54 -11.26 6.35
N ASP A 36 3.92 -10.94 7.59
CA ASP A 36 3.48 -11.65 8.79
C ASP A 36 1.96 -11.53 8.97
N ALA A 37 1.38 -10.36 8.68
CA ALA A 37 -0.07 -10.16 8.69
C ALA A 37 -0.81 -11.03 7.65
N ILE A 38 -0.23 -11.20 6.46
CA ILE A 38 -0.76 -12.10 5.42
C ILE A 38 -0.68 -13.55 5.91
N ASP A 39 0.50 -13.98 6.34
CA ASP A 39 0.77 -15.36 6.73
C ASP A 39 -0.08 -15.77 7.94
N SER A 40 -0.29 -14.85 8.89
CA SER A 40 -1.14 -15.12 10.04
C SER A 40 -2.61 -15.36 9.69
N VAL A 41 -3.16 -14.66 8.68
CA VAL A 41 -4.57 -14.82 8.28
C VAL A 41 -4.74 -15.97 7.30
N LEU A 42 -3.71 -16.28 6.52
CA LEU A 42 -3.74 -17.27 5.44
C LEU A 42 -2.99 -18.55 5.76
N SER A 43 -2.62 -18.81 7.01
CA SER A 43 -1.77 -19.93 7.46
C SER A 43 -2.16 -21.34 6.96
N SER A 44 -3.35 -21.50 6.36
CA SER A 44 -3.81 -22.71 5.67
C SER A 44 -4.60 -22.46 4.37
N SER A 45 -4.58 -21.24 3.83
CA SER A 45 -5.34 -20.84 2.64
C SER A 45 -4.49 -20.86 1.36
N ARG A 46 -5.04 -21.41 0.27
CA ARG A 46 -4.43 -21.33 -1.08
C ARG A 46 -4.60 -19.95 -1.75
N ASN A 47 -5.33 -19.03 -1.11
CA ASN A 47 -5.61 -17.71 -1.68
C ASN A 47 -4.35 -16.86 -1.73
N LYS A 48 -3.90 -16.48 -2.93
CA LYS A 48 -2.79 -15.53 -3.08
C LYS A 48 -3.28 -14.11 -2.81
N VAL A 49 -2.78 -13.51 -1.73
CA VAL A 49 -3.00 -12.09 -1.41
C VAL A 49 -1.73 -11.31 -1.76
N SER A 50 -1.89 -10.18 -2.45
CA SER A 50 -0.76 -9.36 -2.87
C SER A 50 -0.34 -8.39 -1.76
N LYS A 51 0.93 -8.46 -1.33
CA LYS A 51 1.55 -7.48 -0.41
C LYS A 51 1.33 -6.04 -0.89
N LYS A 52 1.47 -5.81 -2.20
CA LYS A 52 1.27 -4.49 -2.82
C LYS A 52 -0.18 -3.98 -2.65
N VAL A 53 -1.16 -4.87 -2.72
CA VAL A 53 -2.57 -4.48 -2.53
C VAL A 53 -2.83 -4.13 -1.07
N ILE A 54 -2.36 -4.95 -0.13
CA ILE A 54 -2.46 -4.67 1.31
C ILE A 54 -1.80 -3.34 1.65
N PHE A 55 -0.58 -3.12 1.17
CA PHE A 55 0.13 -1.85 1.34
C PHE A 55 -0.68 -0.65 0.86
N LYS A 56 -1.25 -0.72 -0.36
CA LYS A 56 -2.09 0.37 -0.88
C LYS A 56 -3.33 0.59 -0.03
N MET A 57 -3.93 -0.47 0.53
CA MET A 57 -5.10 -0.35 1.40
C MET A 57 -4.75 0.40 2.69
N VAL A 58 -3.67 0.02 3.38
CA VAL A 58 -3.26 0.67 4.63
C VAL A 58 -2.83 2.13 4.42
N CYS A 59 -2.38 2.50 3.22
CA CYS A 59 -2.02 3.88 2.89
C CYS A 59 -3.21 4.76 2.46
N LYS A 60 -4.37 4.18 2.11
CA LYS A 60 -5.46 4.93 1.44
C LYS A 60 -6.82 4.81 2.08
N ILE A 61 -7.08 3.73 2.81
CA ILE A 61 -8.40 3.48 3.40
C ILE A 61 -8.34 3.91 4.86
N GLU A 62 -9.03 4.99 5.20
CA GLU A 62 -9.13 5.48 6.58
C GLU A 62 -10.03 4.60 7.45
N SER A 63 -11.04 3.95 6.85
CA SER A 63 -11.97 3.07 7.56
C SER A 63 -11.94 1.66 6.98
N LEU A 64 -11.34 0.70 7.68
CA LEU A 64 -11.22 -0.69 7.21
C LEU A 64 -12.51 -1.50 7.44
N SER A 65 -13.64 -0.94 6.98
CA SER A 65 -14.93 -1.61 6.92
C SER A 65 -15.01 -2.58 5.73
N THR A 66 -15.94 -3.54 5.75
CA THR A 66 -16.11 -4.47 4.62
C THR A 66 -16.48 -3.75 3.32
N SER A 67 -17.31 -2.71 3.39
CA SER A 67 -17.77 -1.96 2.21
C SER A 67 -16.66 -1.12 1.58
N GLU A 68 -15.83 -0.47 2.40
CA GLU A 68 -14.66 0.30 1.91
C GLU A 68 -13.65 -0.62 1.23
N VAL A 69 -13.32 -1.75 1.88
CA VAL A 69 -12.41 -2.75 1.30
C VAL A 69 -12.97 -3.35 0.01
N GLU A 70 -14.27 -3.66 -0.02
CA GLU A 70 -14.93 -4.17 -1.24
C GLU A 70 -14.86 -3.15 -2.38
N SER A 71 -15.16 -1.89 -2.09
CA SER A 71 -15.14 -0.80 -3.06
C SER A 71 -13.74 -0.61 -3.62
N PHE A 72 -12.73 -0.54 -2.75
CA PHE A 72 -11.33 -0.41 -3.13
C PHE A 72 -10.85 -1.56 -4.04
N LEU A 73 -11.12 -2.81 -3.65
CA LEU A 73 -10.63 -3.98 -4.39
C LEU A 73 -11.32 -4.18 -5.74
N ASN A 74 -12.61 -3.82 -5.83
CA ASN A 74 -13.40 -4.03 -7.03
C ASN A 74 -13.46 -2.79 -7.94
N PHE A 75 -12.91 -1.64 -7.54
CA PHE A 75 -12.94 -0.41 -8.34
C PHE A 75 -12.43 -0.64 -9.77
N GLU A 76 -11.17 -1.05 -9.94
CA GLU A 76 -10.61 -1.30 -11.28
C GLU A 76 -11.31 -2.44 -12.03
N LYS A 77 -11.78 -3.45 -11.29
CA LYS A 77 -12.47 -4.61 -11.89
C LYS A 77 -13.80 -4.22 -12.52
N GLN A 78 -14.53 -3.29 -11.91
CA GLN A 78 -15.79 -2.77 -12.44
C GLN A 78 -15.58 -2.05 -13.78
N PHE A 79 -14.53 -1.22 -13.90
CA PHE A 79 -14.21 -0.54 -15.16
C PHE A 79 -13.74 -1.49 -16.26
N LYS A 80 -13.09 -2.60 -15.89
CA LYS A 80 -12.60 -3.61 -16.84
C LYS A 80 -13.64 -4.69 -17.18
N GLY A 81 -14.84 -4.62 -16.61
CA GLY A 81 -15.87 -5.68 -16.78
C GLY A 81 -15.49 -7.03 -16.17
N GLU A 82 -14.52 -7.05 -15.24
CA GLU A 82 -14.08 -8.27 -14.56
C GLU A 82 -15.04 -8.67 -13.43
N LYS A 83 -15.10 -9.99 -13.14
CA LYS A 83 -15.87 -10.49 -12.00
C LYS A 83 -15.35 -9.89 -10.68
N LYS A 84 -16.29 -9.43 -9.85
CA LYS A 84 -16.01 -8.98 -8.48
C LYS A 84 -15.42 -10.12 -7.65
N LEU A 85 -14.59 -9.76 -6.67
CA LEU A 85 -14.06 -10.71 -5.70
C LEU A 85 -15.18 -11.32 -4.83
N ALA A 86 -15.00 -12.59 -4.46
CA ALA A 86 -15.92 -13.26 -3.55
C ALA A 86 -15.87 -12.64 -2.14
N LYS A 87 -16.99 -12.69 -1.41
CA LYS A 87 -17.09 -12.17 -0.04
C LYS A 87 -16.01 -12.70 0.89
N SER A 88 -15.69 -14.00 0.82
CA SER A 88 -14.61 -14.61 1.62
C SER A 88 -13.24 -13.97 1.36
N SER A 89 -12.94 -13.64 0.10
CA SER A 89 -11.69 -12.94 -0.25
C SER A 89 -11.69 -11.52 0.33
N ILE A 90 -12.80 -10.79 0.23
CA ILE A 90 -12.94 -9.44 0.81
C ILE A 90 -12.71 -9.48 2.34
N TYR A 91 -13.25 -10.49 3.04
CA TYR A 91 -12.98 -10.66 4.48
C TYR A 91 -11.51 -10.90 4.78
N ASN A 92 -10.83 -11.74 3.99
CA ASN A 92 -9.39 -11.98 4.17
C ASN A 92 -8.60 -10.69 3.97
N TYR A 93 -8.83 -9.96 2.88
CA TYR A 93 -8.18 -8.67 2.64
C TYR A 93 -8.43 -7.67 3.77
N ARG A 94 -9.67 -7.57 4.27
CA ARG A 94 -9.99 -6.69 5.40
C ARG A 94 -9.23 -7.07 6.66
N ASN A 95 -9.22 -8.35 7.02
CA ASN A 95 -8.56 -8.82 8.24
C ASN A 95 -7.04 -8.66 8.17
N ILE A 96 -6.44 -8.93 7.00
CA ILE A 96 -5.01 -8.72 6.77
C ILE A 96 -4.67 -7.23 6.85
N ALA A 97 -5.42 -6.37 6.16
CA ALA A 97 -5.17 -4.93 6.19
C ALA A 97 -5.33 -4.35 7.60
N HIS A 98 -6.33 -4.79 8.36
CA HIS A 98 -6.50 -4.38 9.75
C HIS A 98 -5.30 -4.78 10.61
N ARG A 99 -4.87 -6.05 10.51
CA ARG A 99 -3.72 -6.52 11.28
C ARG A 99 -2.43 -5.79 10.91
N ALA A 100 -2.17 -5.63 9.61
CA ALA A 100 -1.03 -4.88 9.11
C ALA A 100 -1.07 -3.43 9.59
N ALA A 101 -2.23 -2.78 9.60
CA ALA A 101 -2.37 -1.41 10.07
C ALA A 101 -2.04 -1.25 11.56
N VAL A 102 -2.56 -2.15 12.39
CA VAL A 102 -2.27 -2.18 13.84
C VAL A 102 -0.78 -2.37 14.07
N GLU A 103 -0.19 -3.41 13.48
CA GLU A 103 1.22 -3.74 13.72
C GLU A 103 2.18 -2.68 13.15
N LEU A 104 1.85 -2.04 12.02
CA LEU A 104 2.63 -0.93 11.47
C LEU A 104 2.56 0.30 12.37
N LEU A 105 1.38 0.65 12.87
CA LEU A 105 1.21 1.79 13.76
C LEU A 105 1.91 1.56 15.11
N GLU A 106 1.78 0.36 15.67
CA GLU A 106 2.51 -0.04 16.88
C GLU A 106 4.03 0.04 16.67
N ALA A 107 4.54 -0.50 15.56
CA ALA A 107 5.97 -0.43 15.25
C ALA A 107 6.45 1.03 15.13
N TYR A 108 5.70 1.87 14.43
CA TYR A 108 6.00 3.30 14.30
C TYR A 108 6.02 4.01 15.66
N ASN A 109 5.02 3.75 16.51
CA ASN A 109 4.90 4.35 17.84
C ASN A 109 6.03 3.91 18.78
N HIS A 110 6.64 2.75 18.55
CA HIS A 110 7.85 2.29 19.26
C HIS A 110 9.17 2.75 18.61
N GLY A 111 9.12 3.65 17.62
CA GLY A 111 10.30 4.19 16.96
C GLY A 111 10.93 3.27 15.91
N VAL A 112 10.25 2.19 15.51
CA VAL A 112 10.70 1.33 14.41
C VAL A 112 10.52 2.07 13.10
N MET A 113 11.59 2.17 12.32
CA MET A 113 11.54 2.75 10.98
C MET A 113 10.80 1.79 10.04
N ILE A 114 9.51 2.03 9.78
CA ILE A 114 8.69 1.21 8.89
C ILE A 114 8.74 1.65 7.42
N LYS A 115 9.19 2.89 7.16
CA LYS A 115 9.19 3.52 5.84
C LYS A 115 10.48 4.32 5.67
N TYR A 116 11.01 4.34 4.44
CA TYR A 116 12.13 5.22 4.11
C TYR A 116 11.69 6.67 4.10
N THR A 117 12.51 7.57 4.64
CA THR A 117 12.25 9.01 4.56
C THR A 117 12.17 9.41 3.09
N LEU A 118 11.08 10.08 2.70
CA LEU A 118 11.03 10.74 1.40
C LEU A 118 11.91 11.98 1.53
N ASN A 119 13.07 11.97 0.86
CA ASN A 119 13.95 13.14 0.84
C ASN A 119 13.35 14.19 -0.11
N GLY A 120 13.11 15.40 0.40
CA GLY A 120 12.56 16.54 -0.34
C GLY A 120 11.03 16.66 -0.26
N ASP A 121 10.51 17.81 -0.68
CA ASP A 121 9.08 18.00 -0.93
C ASP A 121 8.67 17.02 -2.04
N ALA A 122 8.23 15.83 -1.64
CA ALA A 122 7.84 14.77 -2.55
C ALA A 122 6.61 15.19 -3.37
N ARG A 123 6.86 15.93 -4.44
CA ARG A 123 5.86 16.24 -5.46
C ARG A 123 5.78 15.07 -6.43
N ASN A 124 4.58 14.79 -6.90
CA ASN A 124 4.42 13.89 -8.02
C ASN A 124 5.09 14.54 -9.24
N LEU A 125 5.77 13.72 -10.04
CA LEU A 125 6.22 14.14 -11.36
C LEU A 125 5.00 14.50 -12.20
N THR A 126 5.12 15.56 -12.98
CA THR A 126 4.17 15.84 -14.07
C THR A 126 4.25 14.74 -15.13
N SER A 127 3.26 14.68 -16.02
CA SER A 127 3.26 13.74 -17.14
C SER A 127 4.51 13.89 -18.01
N ASP A 128 4.95 15.12 -18.24
CA ASP A 128 6.11 15.41 -19.08
C ASP A 128 7.42 14.96 -18.42
N GLU A 129 7.57 15.23 -17.12
CA GLU A 129 8.72 14.76 -16.36
C GLU A 129 8.78 13.24 -16.30
N THR A 130 7.63 12.59 -16.12
CA THR A 130 7.50 11.14 -16.15
C THR A 130 7.91 10.57 -17.51
N ASN A 131 7.45 11.17 -18.60
CA ASN A 131 7.77 10.73 -19.96
C ASN A 131 9.26 10.93 -20.26
N LYS A 132 9.84 12.06 -19.85
CA LYS A 132 11.27 12.33 -20.03
C LYS A 132 12.13 11.33 -19.27
N LEU A 133 11.75 11.02 -18.04
CA LEU A 133 12.47 10.06 -17.19
C LEU A 133 12.38 8.63 -17.75
N LYS A 134 11.20 8.23 -18.27
CA LYS A 134 11.02 6.96 -19.01
C LYS A 134 11.91 6.90 -20.25
N GLN A 135 12.00 7.99 -21.01
CA GLN A 135 12.84 8.05 -22.20
C GLN A 135 14.32 7.95 -21.85
N MET A 136 14.79 8.65 -20.80
CA MET A 136 16.17 8.52 -20.33
C MET A 136 16.52 7.08 -19.94
N LEU A 137 15.60 6.37 -19.30
CA LEU A 137 15.77 4.95 -18.96
C LEU A 137 15.82 4.07 -20.22
N HIS A 138 14.94 4.32 -21.19
CA HIS A 138 14.91 3.60 -22.46
C HIS A 138 16.19 3.80 -23.28
N ASP A 139 16.70 5.03 -23.30
CA ASP A 139 17.90 5.41 -24.08
C ASP A 139 19.22 4.97 -23.40
N GLY A 140 19.14 4.21 -22.30
CA GLY A 140 20.32 3.74 -21.57
C GLY A 140 21.12 4.86 -20.91
N THR A 141 20.47 5.98 -20.57
CA THR A 141 21.13 7.13 -19.95
C THR A 141 21.80 6.72 -18.64
N SER A 142 23.01 7.23 -18.38
CA SER A 142 23.75 6.90 -17.17
C SER A 142 22.99 7.28 -15.90
N LEU A 143 23.15 6.46 -14.85
CA LEU A 143 22.54 6.71 -13.53
C LEU A 143 22.86 8.11 -13.00
N MET A 144 24.08 8.61 -13.24
CA MET A 144 24.50 9.95 -12.84
C MET A 144 23.66 11.04 -13.50
N ARG A 145 23.36 10.92 -14.80
CA ARG A 145 22.51 11.87 -15.53
C ARG A 145 21.05 11.77 -15.11
N ILE A 146 20.55 10.57 -14.84
CA ILE A 146 19.19 10.36 -14.31
C ILE A 146 19.06 11.03 -12.93
N LYS A 147 20.06 10.85 -12.04
CA LYS A 147 20.10 11.52 -10.73
C LYS A 147 20.16 13.04 -10.87
N ALA A 148 21.00 13.56 -11.77
CA ALA A 148 21.09 15.00 -12.00
C ALA A 148 19.76 15.59 -12.49
N TYR A 149 19.05 14.90 -13.39
CA TYR A 149 17.72 15.29 -13.84
C TYR A 149 16.73 15.32 -12.67
N ILE A 150 16.63 14.24 -11.90
CA ILE A 150 15.73 14.15 -10.73
C ILE A 150 16.00 15.28 -9.73
N ASN A 151 17.26 15.60 -9.46
CA ASN A 151 17.65 16.66 -8.53
C ASN A 151 17.37 18.08 -9.07
N SER A 152 17.10 18.23 -10.37
CA SER A 152 16.75 19.52 -10.98
C SER A 152 15.25 19.82 -11.04
N LEU A 153 14.42 18.86 -10.60
CA LEU A 153 12.96 18.96 -10.55
C LEU A 153 12.47 19.53 -9.22
#